data_AF-A0A5C6M7F6-F1
#
_entry.id   AF-A0A5C6M7F6-F1
#
_cell.length_a   1.000
_cell.length_b   1.000
_cell.length_c   1.000
_cell.angle_alpha   90.00
_cell.angle_beta   90.00
_cell.angle_gamma   90.00
#
_symmetry.space_group_name_H-M   'P 1'
#
loop_
_entity.id
_entity.type
_entity.pdbx_description
1 polymer ?
#
loop_
_entity_poly.entity_id
_entity_poly.type
_entity_poly.pdbx_seq_one_letter_code
_entity_poly.pdbx_strand_id
1 'polypeptide(L)'
;MIVSTTSKNYALVAGGSIALEGITGFSVGGSAAVRINTLGETVSETISTPAGDVTLNFPTTTEILQVSGSVSLNISDYVDASAAITVKKETAGDLTHLKVTASDVTAFLGVGASTASTSDDMGVRLTSGALDLRWTKNTAANTSYYALGARGTASLAGINGLILTGSLQAERNTGPNSVTLDFGTTSTTDDLTLEPGAKRFGGTAELAISGFVSISGSFGFEESTETIGGTETTRIKVAAAGIQTFLGSGGTGVRLSDGQIGAVIDKPVGGEAKYAVVVSGTAALVGIPGLTLNGTMNARINRLGAAINTVISTPAGPVQVKFDDGTNVTQFGGSARLAIGGFVELTGSFGIEKQGETLLVGVAGVEAFLGVNGGTSSAIGLKVSNGNLGLVLKNGSYALKTSGDVGLVGLTGLSISGVLQRAGQSTGNGRQ
;
A
#
# COMPACT_ATOMS: atom_id res chain seq x y z
N MET A 1 -12.81 -34.54 33.85
CA MET A 1 -14.09 -34.25 33.18
C MET A 1 -15.21 -34.52 34.16
N ILE A 2 -16.22 -33.66 34.19
CA ILE A 2 -17.47 -33.86 34.91
C ILE A 2 -18.58 -34.04 33.87
N VAL A 3 -19.47 -35.01 34.10
CA VAL A 3 -20.59 -35.32 33.20
C VAL A 3 -21.88 -35.32 34.00
N SER A 4 -22.87 -34.56 33.54
CA SER A 4 -24.23 -34.67 34.06
C SER A 4 -24.88 -35.95 33.53
N THR A 5 -25.24 -36.87 34.42
CA THR A 5 -25.90 -38.12 34.04
C THR A 5 -27.32 -37.90 33.51
N THR A 6 -27.94 -36.77 33.86
CA THR A 6 -29.29 -36.38 33.44
C THR A 6 -29.27 -35.70 32.07
N SER A 7 -28.56 -34.58 31.93
CA SER A 7 -28.56 -33.78 30.69
C SER A 7 -27.59 -34.31 29.62
N LYS A 8 -26.65 -35.18 30.01
CA LYS A 8 -25.52 -35.64 29.17
C LYS A 8 -24.55 -34.52 28.75
N ASN A 9 -24.70 -33.32 29.33
CA ASN A 9 -23.73 -32.24 29.21
C ASN A 9 -22.50 -32.50 30.06
N TYR A 10 -21.41 -31.81 29.78
CA TYR A 10 -20.13 -32.06 30.45
C TYR A 10 -19.25 -30.80 30.52
N ALA A 11 -18.34 -30.83 31.49
CA ALA A 11 -17.23 -29.90 31.60
C ALA A 11 -15.90 -30.67 31.54
N LEU A 12 -14.98 -30.20 30.69
CA LEU A 12 -13.70 -30.84 30.43
C LEU A 12 -12.61 -29.79 30.27
N VAL A 13 -11.48 -30.03 30.92
CA VAL A 13 -10.20 -29.40 30.60
C VAL A 13 -9.20 -30.51 30.29
N ALA A 14 -8.38 -30.28 29.28
CA ALA A 14 -7.24 -31.13 28.95
C ALA A 14 -6.12 -30.22 28.44
N GLY A 15 -4.87 -30.62 28.61
CA GLY A 15 -3.73 -29.89 28.07
C GLY A 15 -2.53 -30.80 27.88
N GLY A 16 -1.62 -30.40 27.00
CA GLY A 16 -0.39 -31.11 26.74
C GLY A 16 0.59 -30.28 25.93
N SER A 17 1.85 -30.70 25.93
CA SER A 17 2.87 -30.20 25.02
C SER A 17 2.85 -30.99 23.72
N ILE A 18 3.21 -30.32 22.63
CA ILE A 18 3.43 -30.92 21.33
C ILE A 18 4.91 -30.70 21.03
N ALA A 19 5.61 -31.78 20.67
CA ALA A 19 6.98 -31.71 20.22
C ALA A 19 7.19 -32.68 19.06
N LEU A 20 7.88 -32.22 18.02
CA LEU A 20 8.47 -33.09 17.02
C LEU A 20 9.91 -33.38 17.45
N GLU A 21 10.23 -34.66 17.61
CA GLU A 21 11.55 -35.13 18.01
C GLU A 21 12.22 -35.92 16.88
N GLY A 22 13.55 -36.03 16.94
CA GLY A 22 14.33 -36.92 16.08
C GLY A 22 14.89 -36.31 14.79
N ILE A 23 14.68 -35.01 14.54
CA ILE A 23 15.28 -34.30 13.39
C ILE A 23 16.29 -33.27 13.93
N THR A 24 17.58 -33.50 13.67
CA THR A 24 18.63 -32.56 14.09
C THR A 24 18.48 -31.24 13.34
N GLY A 25 18.52 -30.12 14.06
CA GLY A 25 18.43 -28.79 13.45
C GLY A 25 17.03 -28.38 12.98
N PHE A 26 15.98 -29.15 13.29
CA PHE A 26 14.59 -28.82 13.02
C PHE A 26 13.74 -29.20 14.23
N SER A 27 13.06 -28.22 14.83
CA SER A 27 12.13 -28.49 15.93
C SER A 27 10.81 -27.78 15.68
N VAL A 28 9.74 -28.50 16.02
CA VAL A 28 8.40 -27.92 16.17
C VAL A 28 7.98 -28.23 17.59
N GLY A 29 7.61 -27.19 18.32
CA GLY A 29 7.18 -27.26 19.71
C GLY A 29 5.87 -26.52 19.87
N GLY A 30 5.24 -26.69 21.03
CA GLY A 30 4.03 -25.98 21.35
C GLY A 30 3.28 -26.56 22.52
N SER A 31 2.11 -26.00 22.76
CA SER A 31 1.15 -26.50 23.72
C SER A 31 -0.25 -26.45 23.13
N ALA A 32 -1.10 -27.36 23.58
CA ALA A 32 -2.52 -27.32 23.28
C ALA A 32 -3.31 -27.55 24.56
N ALA A 33 -4.39 -26.80 24.71
CA ALA A 33 -5.35 -26.92 25.78
C ALA A 33 -6.76 -26.96 25.19
N VAL A 34 -7.59 -27.85 25.69
CA VAL A 34 -9.01 -27.96 25.37
C VAL A 34 -9.79 -27.55 26.60
N ARG A 35 -10.75 -26.65 26.42
CA ARG A 35 -11.70 -26.25 27.46
C ARG A 35 -13.10 -26.39 26.88
N ILE A 36 -13.92 -27.22 27.52
CA ILE A 36 -15.33 -27.43 27.17
C ILE A 36 -16.17 -27.25 28.43
N ASN A 37 -17.22 -26.44 28.37
CA ASN A 37 -18.29 -26.43 29.35
C ASN A 37 -19.63 -26.32 28.61
N THR A 38 -20.41 -27.40 28.61
CA THR A 38 -21.77 -27.43 28.07
C THR A 38 -22.83 -27.58 29.17
N LEU A 39 -22.43 -27.55 30.46
CA LEU A 39 -23.35 -27.81 31.58
C LEU A 39 -24.38 -26.69 31.76
N GLY A 40 -24.06 -25.46 31.35
CA GLY A 40 -24.91 -24.28 31.60
C GLY A 40 -24.82 -23.76 33.04
N GLU A 41 -23.81 -24.20 33.80
CA GLU A 41 -23.56 -23.82 35.19
C GLU A 41 -22.07 -23.51 35.39
N THR A 42 -21.77 -22.83 36.50
CA THR A 42 -20.39 -22.61 36.93
C THR A 42 -19.81 -23.90 37.50
N VAL A 43 -18.54 -24.18 37.25
CA VAL A 43 -17.83 -25.35 37.77
C VAL A 43 -16.59 -24.89 38.52
N SER A 44 -16.35 -25.40 39.72
CA SER A 44 -15.13 -25.11 40.49
C SER A 44 -14.74 -26.34 41.27
N GLU A 45 -14.18 -27.31 40.56
CA GLU A 45 -13.92 -28.65 41.10
C GLU A 45 -12.44 -29.02 40.94
N THR A 46 -11.94 -29.84 41.85
CA THR A 46 -10.57 -30.39 41.76
C THR A 46 -10.66 -31.91 41.68
N ILE A 47 -10.05 -32.47 40.64
CA ILE A 47 -10.05 -33.91 40.38
C ILE A 47 -8.64 -34.43 40.65
N SER A 48 -8.47 -35.21 41.71
CA SER A 48 -7.20 -35.87 42.00
C SER A 48 -6.91 -36.99 41.02
N THR A 49 -5.73 -36.96 40.42
CA THR A 49 -5.20 -38.05 39.58
C THR A 49 -3.89 -38.59 40.18
N PRO A 50 -3.45 -39.80 39.82
CA PRO A 50 -2.15 -40.31 40.27
C PRO A 50 -0.96 -39.41 39.91
N ALA A 51 -1.08 -38.60 38.86
CA ALA A 51 -0.07 -37.66 38.40
C ALA A 51 -0.20 -36.25 39.02
N GLY A 52 -1.20 -36.03 39.87
CA GLY A 52 -1.50 -34.74 40.50
C GLY A 52 -2.95 -34.30 40.32
N ASP A 53 -3.31 -33.22 41.00
CA ASP A 53 -4.65 -32.64 40.95
C ASP A 53 -4.88 -31.84 39.66
N VAL A 54 -6.07 -31.98 39.08
CA VAL A 54 -6.53 -31.20 37.92
C VAL A 54 -7.70 -30.33 38.33
N THR A 55 -7.52 -29.01 38.27
CA THR A 55 -8.59 -28.05 38.55
C THR A 55 -9.46 -27.81 37.32
N LEU A 56 -10.76 -28.05 37.47
CA LEU A 56 -11.81 -27.77 36.51
C LEU A 56 -12.56 -26.51 36.96
N ASN A 57 -12.13 -25.35 36.47
CA ASN A 57 -12.73 -24.06 36.84
C ASN A 57 -13.35 -23.36 35.62
N PHE A 58 -14.66 -23.14 35.69
CA PHE A 58 -15.50 -22.39 34.75
C PHE A 58 -16.36 -21.40 35.57
N PRO A 59 -15.94 -20.13 35.68
CA PRO A 59 -16.57 -19.18 36.60
C PRO A 59 -17.90 -18.60 36.09
N THR A 60 -18.29 -18.93 34.85
CA THR A 60 -19.54 -18.48 34.22
C THR A 60 -20.35 -19.67 33.73
N THR A 61 -21.64 -19.44 33.51
CA THR A 61 -22.58 -20.43 32.93
C THR A 61 -22.52 -20.48 31.40
N THR A 62 -21.74 -19.59 30.79
CA THR A 62 -21.60 -19.48 29.32
C THR A 62 -21.01 -20.77 28.76
N GLU A 63 -21.60 -21.25 27.66
CA GLU A 63 -21.02 -22.38 26.92
C GLU A 63 -19.61 -22.03 26.46
N ILE A 64 -18.66 -22.94 26.70
CA ILE A 64 -17.29 -22.80 26.22
C ILE A 64 -16.99 -24.03 25.37
N LEU A 65 -16.54 -23.80 24.14
CA LEU A 65 -16.05 -24.82 23.21
C LEU A 65 -14.78 -24.28 22.57
N GLN A 66 -13.65 -24.46 23.27
CA GLN A 66 -12.39 -23.80 22.94
C GLN A 66 -11.22 -24.78 22.89
N VAL A 67 -10.38 -24.59 21.88
CA VAL A 67 -9.00 -25.10 21.83
C VAL A 67 -8.07 -23.89 21.78
N SER A 68 -7.03 -23.86 22.60
CA SER A 68 -6.03 -22.79 22.57
C SER A 68 -4.65 -23.36 22.79
N GLY A 69 -3.64 -22.72 22.25
CA GLY A 69 -2.28 -23.24 22.30
C GLY A 69 -1.25 -22.26 21.81
N SER A 70 -0.01 -22.72 21.83
CA SER A 70 1.12 -22.04 21.20
C SER A 70 1.79 -23.00 20.24
N VAL A 71 2.39 -22.45 19.20
CA VAL A 71 3.27 -23.16 18.30
C VAL A 71 4.58 -22.39 18.21
N SER A 72 5.69 -23.12 18.20
CA SER A 72 7.02 -22.62 17.92
C SER A 72 7.68 -23.51 16.88
N LEU A 73 8.37 -22.93 15.92
CA LEU A 73 9.13 -23.65 14.90
C LEU A 73 10.54 -23.07 14.85
N ASN A 74 11.54 -23.93 15.00
CA ASN A 74 12.94 -23.53 14.86
C ASN A 74 13.62 -24.38 13.78
N ILE A 75 14.44 -23.74 12.96
CA ILE A 75 15.31 -24.41 12.00
C ILE A 75 16.74 -23.95 12.24
N SER A 76 17.48 -24.69 13.06
CA SER A 76 18.88 -24.44 13.40
C SER A 76 19.08 -22.97 13.80
N ASP A 77 19.98 -22.26 13.12
CA ASP A 77 20.24 -20.84 13.32
C ASP A 77 19.53 -19.95 12.27
N TYR A 78 18.59 -20.51 11.49
CA TYR A 78 18.00 -19.84 10.34
C TYR A 78 16.55 -19.37 10.54
N VAL A 79 15.72 -20.16 11.20
CA VAL A 79 14.30 -19.81 11.44
C VAL A 79 14.00 -19.91 12.92
N ASP A 80 13.36 -18.88 13.46
CA ASP A 80 12.65 -18.89 14.74
C ASP A 80 11.27 -18.27 14.50
N ALA A 81 10.20 -19.02 14.70
CA ALA A 81 8.84 -18.55 14.50
C ALA A 81 7.93 -19.02 15.61
N SER A 82 7.00 -18.17 16.02
CA SER A 82 6.01 -18.52 17.04
C SER A 82 4.67 -17.86 16.80
N ALA A 83 3.62 -18.47 17.35
CA ALA A 83 2.28 -17.91 17.39
C ALA A 83 1.49 -18.51 18.56
N ALA A 84 0.58 -17.72 19.13
CA ALA A 84 -0.50 -18.23 19.97
C ALA A 84 -1.75 -18.41 19.11
N ILE A 85 -2.44 -19.54 19.22
CA ILE A 85 -3.61 -19.87 18.41
C ILE A 85 -4.79 -20.17 19.34
N THR A 86 -5.95 -19.60 19.04
CA THR A 86 -7.21 -19.95 19.71
C THR A 86 -8.28 -20.25 18.69
N VAL A 87 -9.03 -21.33 18.92
CA VAL A 87 -10.19 -21.74 18.15
C VAL A 87 -11.37 -21.82 19.09
N LYS A 88 -12.44 -21.07 18.81
CA LYS A 88 -13.70 -21.09 19.59
C LYS A 88 -14.87 -21.40 18.68
N LYS A 89 -15.78 -22.25 19.16
CA LYS A 89 -17.11 -22.39 18.57
C LYS A 89 -18.12 -21.60 19.39
N GLU A 90 -18.94 -20.82 18.72
CA GLU A 90 -20.05 -20.08 19.31
C GLU A 90 -21.31 -20.29 18.46
N THR A 91 -22.48 -20.38 19.09
CA THR A 91 -23.75 -20.52 18.39
C THR A 91 -24.72 -19.45 18.86
N ALA A 92 -25.36 -18.75 17.91
CA ALA A 92 -26.37 -17.72 18.18
C ALA A 92 -27.54 -17.89 17.20
N GLY A 93 -28.67 -18.41 17.68
CA GLY A 93 -29.79 -18.80 16.82
C GLY A 93 -29.35 -19.82 15.76
N ASP A 94 -29.63 -19.53 14.49
CA ASP A 94 -29.25 -20.38 13.34
C ASP A 94 -27.79 -20.20 12.89
N LEU A 95 -27.02 -19.33 13.54
CA LEU A 95 -25.62 -19.08 13.17
C LEU A 95 -24.68 -19.84 14.10
N THR A 96 -23.85 -20.68 13.52
CA THR A 96 -22.68 -21.27 14.20
C THR A 96 -21.42 -20.61 13.67
N HIS A 97 -20.64 -20.01 14.57
CA HIS A 97 -19.34 -19.43 14.26
C HIS A 97 -18.21 -20.35 14.73
N LEU A 98 -17.21 -20.56 13.88
CA LEU A 98 -15.89 -21.04 14.27
C LEU A 98 -14.93 -19.85 14.14
N LYS A 99 -14.51 -19.30 15.28
CA LYS A 99 -13.55 -18.21 15.37
C LYS A 99 -12.16 -18.80 15.55
N VAL A 100 -11.23 -18.45 14.66
CA VAL A 100 -9.82 -18.85 14.73
C VAL A 100 -9.00 -17.58 14.80
N THR A 101 -8.29 -17.38 15.90
CA THR A 101 -7.37 -16.26 16.07
C THR A 101 -5.95 -16.77 16.17
N ALA A 102 -5.02 -16.04 15.57
CA ALA A 102 -3.60 -16.16 15.84
C ALA A 102 -3.10 -14.80 16.34
N SER A 103 -2.47 -14.78 17.51
CA SER A 103 -1.84 -13.60 18.10
C SER A 103 -0.35 -13.84 18.29
N ASP A 104 0.37 -12.76 18.56
CA ASP A 104 1.81 -12.81 18.85
C ASP A 104 2.59 -13.56 17.76
N VAL A 105 2.12 -13.47 16.51
CA VAL A 105 2.75 -14.14 15.39
C VAL A 105 4.05 -13.40 15.09
N THR A 106 5.16 -14.10 15.31
CA THR A 106 6.51 -13.60 15.08
C THR A 106 7.26 -14.62 14.24
N ALA A 107 8.20 -14.13 13.43
CA ALA A 107 9.16 -14.99 12.78
C ALA A 107 10.46 -14.23 12.55
N PHE A 108 11.57 -14.94 12.50
CA PHE A 108 12.84 -14.49 12.02
C PHE A 108 13.36 -15.50 11.01
N LEU A 109 13.85 -15.00 9.87
CA LEU A 109 14.47 -15.77 8.79
C LEU A 109 15.83 -15.14 8.51
N GLY A 110 16.90 -15.76 8.98
CA GLY A 110 18.26 -15.22 8.92
C GLY A 110 19.21 -15.91 9.88
N VAL A 111 20.47 -15.48 9.92
CA VAL A 111 21.46 -16.02 10.86
C VAL A 111 21.37 -15.32 12.22
N GLY A 112 21.78 -16.01 13.29
CA GLY A 112 21.67 -15.52 14.68
C GLY A 112 20.45 -16.03 15.44
N ALA A 113 19.49 -16.68 14.76
CA ALA A 113 18.21 -17.11 15.30
C ALA A 113 18.33 -18.07 16.50
N SER A 114 19.48 -18.75 16.65
CA SER A 114 19.72 -19.70 17.74
C SER A 114 20.04 -19.06 19.08
N THR A 115 20.23 -17.73 19.13
CA THR A 115 20.49 -17.00 20.38
C THR A 115 19.28 -16.16 20.79
N ALA A 116 19.16 -15.90 22.10
CA ALA A 116 18.11 -15.03 22.61
C ALA A 116 18.37 -13.53 22.32
N SER A 117 19.61 -13.18 21.94
CA SER A 117 19.95 -11.80 21.61
C SER A 117 19.54 -11.53 20.17
N THR A 118 18.92 -10.37 19.92
CA THR A 118 18.57 -9.95 18.55
C THR A 118 19.61 -9.03 17.93
N SER A 119 20.72 -8.77 18.65
CA SER A 119 21.77 -7.84 18.23
C SER A 119 22.68 -8.39 17.14
N ASP A 120 22.85 -9.70 17.12
CA ASP A 120 23.66 -10.48 16.19
C ASP A 120 22.83 -11.05 15.02
N ASP A 121 21.51 -10.94 15.11
CA ASP A 121 20.59 -11.36 14.06
C ASP A 121 20.78 -10.56 12.76
N MET A 122 20.95 -11.29 11.65
CA MET A 122 20.97 -10.73 10.31
C MET A 122 19.99 -11.50 9.41
N GLY A 123 18.93 -10.82 8.97
CA GLY A 123 17.84 -11.46 8.23
C GLY A 123 16.58 -10.62 8.12
N VAL A 124 15.44 -11.30 7.95
CA VAL A 124 14.12 -10.68 7.93
C VAL A 124 13.37 -11.06 9.20
N ARG A 125 12.81 -10.06 9.89
CA ARG A 125 11.98 -10.23 11.08
C ARG A 125 10.54 -9.84 10.79
N LEU A 126 9.62 -10.74 11.11
CA LEU A 126 8.18 -10.55 11.13
C LEU A 126 7.74 -10.28 12.58
N THR A 127 7.03 -9.19 12.80
CA THR A 127 6.48 -8.80 14.10
C THR A 127 5.03 -8.35 13.97
N SER A 128 4.35 -8.25 15.11
CA SER A 128 2.97 -7.76 15.19
C SER A 128 2.03 -8.53 14.26
N GLY A 129 2.34 -9.79 14.02
CA GLY A 129 1.53 -10.66 13.18
C GLY A 129 0.27 -11.07 13.93
N ALA A 130 -0.89 -10.93 13.28
CA ALA A 130 -2.16 -11.34 13.83
C ALA A 130 -3.10 -11.83 12.72
N LEU A 131 -3.96 -12.78 13.06
CA LEU A 131 -5.00 -13.30 12.18
C LEU A 131 -6.30 -13.47 12.98
N ASP A 132 -7.42 -13.15 12.36
CA ASP A 132 -8.75 -13.46 12.85
C ASP A 132 -9.59 -13.99 11.68
N LEU A 133 -10.08 -15.21 11.82
CA LEU A 133 -10.96 -15.88 10.87
C LEU A 133 -12.26 -16.24 11.58
N ARG A 134 -13.37 -15.70 11.09
CA ARG A 134 -14.72 -16.07 11.50
C ARG A 134 -15.40 -16.85 10.40
N TRP A 135 -15.35 -18.17 10.48
CA TRP A 135 -16.20 -19.03 9.64
C TRP A 135 -17.61 -19.07 10.22
N THR A 136 -18.64 -18.87 9.40
CA THR A 136 -20.03 -18.93 9.81
C THR A 136 -20.80 -19.96 8.99
N LYS A 137 -21.52 -20.85 9.68
CA LYS A 137 -22.56 -21.72 9.11
C LYS A 137 -23.92 -21.16 9.50
N ASN A 138 -24.75 -20.85 8.52
CA ASN A 138 -26.17 -20.57 8.72
C ASN A 138 -26.95 -21.87 8.49
N THR A 139 -27.54 -22.42 9.54
CA THR A 139 -28.28 -23.69 9.47
C THR A 139 -29.64 -23.53 8.81
N ALA A 140 -30.32 -22.40 9.00
CA ALA A 140 -31.63 -22.13 8.37
C ALA A 140 -31.53 -22.00 6.85
N ALA A 141 -30.52 -21.28 6.35
CA ALA A 141 -30.29 -21.11 4.91
C ALA A 141 -29.43 -22.23 4.30
N ASN A 142 -28.87 -23.12 5.13
CA ASN A 142 -27.87 -24.11 4.77
C ASN A 142 -26.62 -23.53 4.04
N THR A 143 -26.28 -22.26 4.28
CA THR A 143 -25.12 -21.59 3.65
C THR A 143 -23.94 -21.48 4.60
N SER A 144 -22.74 -21.36 4.04
CA SER A 144 -21.50 -21.09 4.78
C SER A 144 -20.76 -19.91 4.16
N TYR A 145 -20.18 -19.06 4.99
CA TYR A 145 -19.38 -17.91 4.57
C TYR A 145 -18.32 -17.62 5.63
N TYR A 146 -17.36 -16.74 5.32
CA TYR A 146 -16.33 -16.38 6.28
C TYR A 146 -15.92 -14.90 6.14
N ALA A 147 -15.42 -14.36 7.25
CA ALA A 147 -14.63 -13.14 7.28
C ALA A 147 -13.23 -13.48 7.78
N LEU A 148 -12.20 -12.94 7.13
CA LEU A 148 -10.79 -13.15 7.44
C LEU A 148 -10.07 -11.80 7.42
N GLY A 149 -9.35 -11.52 8.49
CA GLY A 149 -8.41 -10.42 8.61
C GLY A 149 -7.05 -10.96 9.00
N ALA A 150 -5.99 -10.51 8.34
CA ALA A 150 -4.62 -10.81 8.72
C ALA A 150 -3.77 -9.55 8.59
N ARG A 151 -2.79 -9.39 9.50
CA ARG A 151 -1.86 -8.27 9.49
C ARG A 151 -0.48 -8.68 10.00
N GLY A 152 0.55 -7.91 9.65
CA GLY A 152 1.89 -8.08 10.17
C GLY A 152 2.84 -7.00 9.67
N THR A 153 4.01 -6.91 10.30
CA THR A 153 5.11 -6.03 9.87
C THR A 153 6.33 -6.88 9.56
N ALA A 154 6.98 -6.63 8.43
CA ALA A 154 8.26 -7.22 8.07
C ALA A 154 9.35 -6.15 8.14
N SER A 155 10.52 -6.49 8.65
CA SER A 155 11.68 -5.60 8.71
C SER A 155 12.99 -6.35 8.47
N LEU A 156 13.98 -5.67 7.92
CA LEU A 156 15.34 -6.18 7.81
C LEU A 156 16.11 -5.94 9.11
N ALA A 157 16.85 -6.95 9.56
CA ALA A 157 17.67 -6.94 10.76
C ALA A 157 19.16 -7.09 10.42
N GLY A 158 20.02 -6.51 11.25
CA GLY A 158 21.48 -6.75 11.21
C GLY A 158 22.27 -6.00 10.13
N ILE A 159 21.63 -5.23 9.24
CA ILE A 159 22.32 -4.47 8.18
C ILE A 159 22.38 -2.99 8.54
N ASN A 160 23.49 -2.55 9.12
CA ASN A 160 23.67 -1.15 9.49
C ASN A 160 23.66 -0.24 8.24
N GLY A 161 22.89 0.85 8.31
CA GLY A 161 22.73 1.79 7.21
C GLY A 161 21.75 1.35 6.12
N LEU A 162 21.10 0.19 6.24
CA LEU A 162 20.00 -0.23 5.36
C LEU A 162 18.75 -0.52 6.19
N ILE A 163 17.68 0.21 5.92
CA ILE A 163 16.35 0.01 6.47
C ILE A 163 15.47 -0.53 5.35
N LEU A 164 14.79 -1.64 5.60
CA LEU A 164 13.68 -2.11 4.79
C LEU A 164 12.59 -2.54 5.78
N THR A 165 11.46 -1.86 5.79
CA THR A 165 10.34 -2.19 6.67
C THR A 165 9.02 -1.99 5.96
N GLY A 166 7.98 -2.71 6.37
CA GLY A 166 6.66 -2.54 5.81
C GLY A 166 5.61 -3.31 6.56
N SER A 167 4.41 -2.76 6.63
CA SER A 167 3.22 -3.45 7.15
C SER A 167 2.39 -4.01 6.01
N LEU A 168 1.73 -5.14 6.24
CA LEU A 168 0.75 -5.73 5.33
C LEU A 168 -0.54 -6.03 6.09
N GLN A 169 -1.67 -5.88 5.40
CA GLN A 169 -2.99 -6.25 5.86
C GLN A 169 -3.77 -6.90 4.71
N ALA A 170 -4.49 -7.98 5.01
CA ALA A 170 -5.36 -8.69 4.09
C ALA A 170 -6.76 -8.84 4.68
N GLU A 171 -7.78 -8.62 3.87
CA GLU A 171 -9.19 -8.68 4.25
C GLU A 171 -10.00 -9.47 3.24
N ARG A 172 -10.86 -10.35 3.75
CA ARG A 172 -11.85 -11.06 2.94
C ARG A 172 -13.15 -11.22 3.72
N ASN A 173 -14.27 -10.83 3.14
CA ASN A 173 -15.59 -11.17 3.66
C ASN A 173 -16.46 -11.73 2.54
N THR A 174 -16.85 -13.00 2.64
CA THR A 174 -17.76 -13.66 1.68
C THR A 174 -19.21 -13.67 2.16
N GLY A 175 -19.46 -13.15 3.37
CA GLY A 175 -20.77 -13.11 4.00
C GLY A 175 -21.65 -11.96 3.53
N PRO A 176 -22.95 -12.05 3.84
CA PRO A 176 -23.93 -11.03 3.46
C PRO A 176 -23.89 -9.77 4.34
N ASN A 177 -23.23 -9.82 5.50
CA ASN A 177 -23.23 -8.77 6.51
C ASN A 177 -21.81 -8.30 6.81
N SER A 178 -21.68 -7.07 7.30
CA SER A 178 -20.42 -6.55 7.82
C SER A 178 -20.00 -7.36 9.06
N VAL A 179 -18.69 -7.60 9.19
CA VAL A 179 -18.12 -8.38 10.29
C VAL A 179 -16.98 -7.60 10.91
N THR A 180 -17.06 -7.36 12.22
CA THR A 180 -15.94 -6.84 13.02
C THR A 180 -15.14 -7.99 13.59
N LEU A 181 -13.85 -8.01 13.27
CA LEU A 181 -12.82 -8.92 13.76
C LEU A 181 -12.04 -8.23 14.88
N ASP A 182 -11.92 -8.90 16.02
CA ASP A 182 -11.37 -8.37 17.28
C ASP A 182 -9.97 -8.90 17.60
N PHE A 183 -9.45 -9.80 16.75
CA PHE A 183 -8.15 -10.45 16.91
C PHE A 183 -7.98 -11.14 18.28
N GLY A 184 -9.09 -11.51 18.93
CA GLY A 184 -9.11 -12.18 20.22
C GLY A 184 -8.84 -11.28 21.43
N THR A 185 -8.85 -9.95 21.27
CA THR A 185 -8.66 -9.00 22.37
C THR A 185 -9.96 -8.30 22.75
N THR A 186 -10.00 -7.69 23.94
CA THR A 186 -11.13 -6.83 24.34
C THR A 186 -10.94 -5.37 23.93
N SER A 187 -9.78 -5.03 23.37
CA SER A 187 -9.50 -3.67 22.90
C SER A 187 -10.20 -3.47 21.57
N THR A 188 -10.86 -2.34 21.37
CA THR A 188 -11.47 -1.99 20.08
C THR A 188 -10.52 -1.18 19.20
N THR A 189 -9.32 -0.86 19.69
CA THR A 189 -8.33 -0.04 18.97
C THR A 189 -7.79 -0.71 17.73
N ASP A 190 -7.83 -2.04 17.70
CA ASP A 190 -7.27 -2.87 16.66
C ASP A 190 -8.34 -3.70 15.94
N ASP A 191 -9.61 -3.44 16.24
CA ASP A 191 -10.77 -4.01 15.56
C ASP A 191 -10.74 -3.66 14.06
N LEU A 192 -11.08 -4.64 13.25
CA LEU A 192 -11.19 -4.50 11.80
C LEU A 192 -12.61 -4.83 11.35
N THR A 193 -13.32 -3.82 10.83
CA THR A 193 -14.66 -4.01 10.27
C THR A 193 -14.59 -4.23 8.76
N LEU A 194 -15.05 -5.40 8.33
CA LEU A 194 -15.06 -5.82 6.93
C LEU A 194 -16.48 -5.73 6.40
N GLU A 195 -16.70 -4.90 5.39
CA GLU A 195 -17.97 -4.82 4.67
C GLU A 195 -18.28 -6.12 3.89
N PRO A 196 -19.56 -6.40 3.57
CA PRO A 196 -19.93 -7.52 2.70
C PRO A 196 -19.15 -7.49 1.38
N GLY A 197 -18.60 -8.62 0.98
CA GLY A 197 -17.84 -8.73 -0.27
C GLY A 197 -16.42 -8.17 -0.22
N ALA A 198 -15.94 -7.66 0.92
CA ALA A 198 -14.58 -7.15 1.07
C ALA A 198 -13.54 -8.14 0.49
N LYS A 199 -12.64 -7.62 -0.33
CA LYS A 199 -11.51 -8.35 -0.92
C LYS A 199 -10.35 -7.39 -1.13
N ARG A 200 -9.59 -7.15 -0.05
CA ARG A 200 -8.59 -6.09 0.01
C ARG A 200 -7.23 -6.63 0.48
N PHE A 201 -6.19 -6.01 -0.02
CA PHE A 201 -4.82 -6.24 0.41
C PHE A 201 -4.05 -4.92 0.33
N GLY A 202 -3.29 -4.57 1.35
CA GLY A 202 -2.59 -3.30 1.35
C GLY A 202 -1.57 -3.21 2.46
N GLY A 203 -0.90 -2.07 2.54
CA GLY A 203 0.22 -1.93 3.46
C GLY A 203 1.00 -0.65 3.30
N THR A 204 2.15 -0.64 3.96
CA THR A 204 3.17 0.40 3.86
C THR A 204 4.50 -0.24 3.54
N ALA A 205 5.39 0.51 2.91
CA ALA A 205 6.77 0.10 2.72
C ALA A 205 7.69 1.31 2.86
N GLU A 206 8.84 1.07 3.45
CA GLU A 206 9.95 1.99 3.57
C GLU A 206 11.25 1.27 3.22
N LEU A 207 12.07 1.91 2.39
CA LEU A 207 13.44 1.54 2.09
C LEU A 207 14.31 2.76 2.33
N ALA A 208 15.34 2.65 3.16
CA ALA A 208 16.33 3.71 3.32
C ALA A 208 17.75 3.17 3.34
N ILE A 209 18.64 3.83 2.61
CA ILE A 209 20.09 3.66 2.66
C ILE A 209 20.66 4.94 3.28
N SER A 210 21.28 4.80 4.44
CA SER A 210 21.80 5.91 5.24
C SER A 210 22.70 6.83 4.41
N GLY A 211 22.37 8.12 4.43
CA GLY A 211 23.14 9.16 3.72
C GLY A 211 23.04 9.12 2.20
N PHE A 212 22.14 8.30 1.62
CA PHE A 212 21.99 8.18 0.16
C PHE A 212 20.54 8.29 -0.31
N VAL A 213 19.67 7.36 0.06
CA VAL A 213 18.28 7.33 -0.44
C VAL A 213 17.29 6.96 0.66
N SER A 214 16.12 7.58 0.67
CA SER A 214 14.96 7.12 1.46
C SER A 214 13.75 7.10 0.55
N ILE A 215 12.99 6.00 0.53
CA ILE A 215 11.76 5.81 -0.22
C ILE A 215 10.69 5.29 0.74
N SER A 216 9.54 5.93 0.78
CA SER A 216 8.39 5.43 1.54
C SER A 216 7.10 5.62 0.78
N GLY A 217 6.09 4.82 1.11
CA GLY A 217 4.75 4.96 0.57
C GLY A 217 3.77 3.95 1.13
N SER A 218 2.49 4.24 0.98
CA SER A 218 1.39 3.35 1.32
C SER A 218 0.74 2.84 0.04
N PHE A 219 0.32 1.58 0.00
CA PHE A 219 -0.33 0.99 -1.17
C PHE A 219 -1.53 0.13 -0.78
N GLY A 220 -2.43 -0.08 -1.74
CA GLY A 220 -3.64 -0.87 -1.56
C GLY A 220 -4.19 -1.42 -2.87
N PHE A 221 -4.80 -2.59 -2.74
CA PHE A 221 -5.50 -3.33 -3.79
C PHE A 221 -6.90 -3.65 -3.28
N GLU A 222 -7.90 -3.41 -4.12
CA GLU A 222 -9.28 -3.83 -3.88
C GLU A 222 -9.80 -4.52 -5.15
N GLU A 223 -10.43 -5.67 -4.98
CA GLU A 223 -11.11 -6.37 -6.08
C GLU A 223 -12.61 -6.42 -5.83
N SER A 224 -13.38 -6.13 -6.87
CA SER A 224 -14.84 -6.29 -6.90
C SER A 224 -15.25 -7.01 -8.19
N THR A 225 -16.43 -7.62 -8.17
CA THR A 225 -17.11 -8.09 -9.39
C THR A 225 -18.30 -7.17 -9.63
N GLU A 226 -18.37 -6.57 -10.82
CA GLU A 226 -19.37 -5.60 -11.21
C GLU A 226 -19.96 -5.95 -12.58
N THR A 227 -21.23 -5.66 -12.83
CA THR A 227 -21.81 -5.78 -14.16
C THR A 227 -21.64 -4.47 -14.92
N ILE A 228 -20.76 -4.45 -15.91
CA ILE A 228 -20.45 -3.26 -16.71
C ILE A 228 -20.89 -3.54 -18.15
N GLY A 229 -21.79 -2.71 -18.68
CA GLY A 229 -22.32 -2.91 -20.04
C GLY A 229 -23.01 -4.27 -20.24
N GLY A 230 -23.67 -4.80 -19.20
CA GLY A 230 -24.33 -6.10 -19.22
C GLY A 230 -23.40 -7.31 -19.12
N THR A 231 -22.09 -7.11 -18.96
CA THR A 231 -21.10 -8.18 -18.81
C THR A 231 -20.52 -8.17 -17.40
N GLU A 232 -20.48 -9.34 -16.76
CA GLU A 232 -19.76 -9.49 -15.49
C GLU A 232 -18.27 -9.16 -15.71
N THR A 233 -17.74 -8.28 -14.87
CA THR A 233 -16.40 -7.73 -14.98
C THR A 233 -15.74 -7.74 -13.62
N THR A 234 -14.59 -8.40 -13.51
CA THR A 234 -13.71 -8.27 -12.35
C THR A 234 -12.98 -6.94 -12.45
N ARG A 235 -13.15 -6.09 -11.45
CA ARG A 235 -12.49 -4.80 -11.33
C ARG A 235 -11.45 -4.86 -10.23
N ILE A 236 -10.21 -4.49 -10.56
CA ILE A 236 -9.12 -4.33 -9.61
C ILE A 236 -8.77 -2.85 -9.53
N LYS A 237 -8.85 -2.29 -8.33
CA LYS A 237 -8.37 -0.94 -8.01
C LYS A 237 -7.02 -1.07 -7.34
N VAL A 238 -6.04 -0.30 -7.80
CA VAL A 238 -4.71 -0.22 -7.21
C VAL A 238 -4.42 1.23 -6.90
N ALA A 239 -3.92 1.52 -5.69
CA ALA A 239 -3.43 2.85 -5.38
C ALA A 239 -2.15 2.79 -4.56
N ALA A 240 -1.29 3.77 -4.78
CA ALA A 240 -0.20 4.12 -3.89
C ALA A 240 -0.23 5.62 -3.64
N ALA A 241 -0.03 6.04 -2.40
CA ALA A 241 -0.03 7.44 -2.01
C ALA A 241 1.00 7.72 -0.92
N GLY A 242 1.27 9.01 -0.71
CA GLY A 242 2.30 9.45 0.22
C GLY A 242 3.68 8.99 -0.22
N ILE A 243 3.90 8.78 -1.53
CA ILE A 243 5.21 8.37 -2.03
C ILE A 243 6.17 9.53 -1.84
N GLN A 244 7.19 9.30 -1.03
CA GLN A 244 8.26 10.25 -0.77
C GLN A 244 9.57 9.59 -1.18
N THR A 245 10.44 10.35 -1.81
CA THR A 245 11.82 9.92 -2.07
C THR A 245 12.76 11.06 -1.79
N PHE A 246 13.86 10.80 -1.11
CA PHE A 246 14.98 11.74 -1.04
C PHE A 246 16.21 11.01 -1.55
N LEU A 247 16.90 11.61 -2.51
CA LEU A 247 18.18 11.15 -3.03
C LEU A 247 19.21 12.25 -2.77
N GLY A 248 20.11 12.04 -1.82
CA GLY A 248 21.04 13.08 -1.38
C GLY A 248 21.86 12.71 -0.15
N SER A 249 22.78 13.60 0.21
CA SER A 249 23.68 13.46 1.36
C SER A 249 23.79 14.79 2.12
N GLY A 250 23.93 14.73 3.44
CA GLY A 250 24.06 15.91 4.30
C GLY A 250 22.91 16.93 4.17
N GLY A 251 21.69 16.47 3.86
CA GLY A 251 20.51 17.32 3.64
C GLY A 251 20.44 18.00 2.26
N THR A 252 21.40 17.74 1.38
CA THR A 252 21.45 18.24 0.00
C THR A 252 21.09 17.14 -0.98
N GLY A 253 20.13 17.40 -1.88
CA GLY A 253 19.70 16.38 -2.83
C GLY A 253 18.41 16.70 -3.58
N VAL A 254 17.87 15.69 -4.24
CA VAL A 254 16.57 15.74 -4.93
C VAL A 254 15.53 15.07 -4.07
N ARG A 255 14.42 15.77 -3.83
CA ARG A 255 13.25 15.26 -3.12
C ARG A 255 12.09 15.08 -4.09
N LEU A 256 11.52 13.89 -4.13
CA LEU A 256 10.19 13.63 -4.66
C LEU A 256 9.20 13.63 -3.47
N SER A 257 8.11 14.37 -3.59
CA SER A 257 7.04 14.41 -2.61
C SER A 257 5.67 14.27 -3.24
N ASP A 258 4.69 13.92 -2.41
CA ASP A 258 3.28 13.87 -2.76
C ASP A 258 3.00 12.97 -3.95
N GLY A 259 3.84 11.93 -4.10
CA GLY A 259 3.71 10.98 -5.17
C GLY A 259 2.45 10.13 -4.97
N GLN A 260 1.64 10.04 -6.01
CA GLN A 260 0.42 9.27 -6.04
C GLN A 260 0.33 8.47 -7.34
N ILE A 261 -0.13 7.24 -7.24
CA ILE A 261 -0.44 6.35 -8.36
C ILE A 261 -1.82 5.78 -8.10
N GLY A 262 -2.72 5.90 -9.06
CA GLY A 262 -4.04 5.27 -9.03
C GLY A 262 -4.26 4.51 -10.33
N ALA A 263 -4.75 3.28 -10.24
CA ALA A 263 -5.09 2.47 -11.39
C ALA A 263 -6.41 1.71 -11.18
N VAL A 264 -7.15 1.55 -12.27
CA VAL A 264 -8.32 0.67 -12.36
C VAL A 264 -8.07 -0.29 -13.51
N ILE A 265 -8.26 -1.59 -13.27
CA ILE A 265 -8.14 -2.65 -14.25
C ILE A 265 -9.47 -3.39 -14.31
N ASP A 266 -10.09 -3.42 -15.49
CA ASP A 266 -11.34 -4.11 -15.74
C ASP A 266 -11.08 -5.34 -16.59
N LYS A 267 -11.50 -6.52 -16.10
CA LYS A 267 -11.41 -7.79 -16.81
C LYS A 267 -12.81 -8.37 -16.98
N PRO A 268 -13.47 -8.12 -18.13
CA PRO A 268 -14.74 -8.76 -18.45
C PRO A 268 -14.59 -10.28 -18.56
N VAL A 269 -15.63 -11.02 -18.18
CA VAL A 269 -15.72 -12.46 -18.44
C VAL A 269 -15.60 -12.70 -19.94
N GLY A 270 -14.67 -13.59 -20.34
CA GLY A 270 -14.39 -13.88 -21.75
C GLY A 270 -13.69 -12.79 -22.55
N GLY A 271 -13.43 -11.60 -21.98
CA GLY A 271 -12.75 -10.48 -22.65
C GLY A 271 -11.30 -10.25 -22.22
N GLU A 272 -10.59 -9.34 -22.85
CA GLU A 272 -9.25 -8.89 -22.42
C GLU A 272 -9.31 -7.89 -21.26
N ALA A 273 -8.24 -7.81 -20.48
CA ALA A 273 -8.11 -6.78 -19.45
C ALA A 273 -7.90 -5.39 -20.08
N LYS A 274 -8.59 -4.39 -19.53
CA LYS A 274 -8.45 -2.98 -19.89
C LYS A 274 -8.07 -2.19 -18.65
N TYR A 275 -7.49 -1.00 -18.81
CA TYR A 275 -6.97 -0.26 -17.66
C TYR A 275 -7.02 1.25 -17.83
N ALA A 276 -7.04 1.95 -16.70
CA ALA A 276 -6.79 3.37 -16.58
C ALA A 276 -5.79 3.62 -15.46
N VAL A 277 -4.86 4.55 -15.65
CA VAL A 277 -3.80 4.90 -14.71
C VAL A 277 -3.67 6.42 -14.62
N VAL A 278 -3.52 6.94 -13.41
CA VAL A 278 -3.18 8.33 -13.10
C VAL A 278 -1.96 8.32 -12.17
N VAL A 279 -0.99 9.17 -12.45
CA VAL A 279 0.22 9.37 -11.65
C VAL A 279 0.42 10.87 -11.44
N SER A 280 0.83 11.26 -10.24
CA SER A 280 1.24 12.64 -9.92
C SER A 280 2.37 12.66 -8.90
N GLY A 281 3.09 13.77 -8.83
CA GLY A 281 4.09 14.03 -7.80
C GLY A 281 4.82 15.36 -8.00
N THR A 282 5.61 15.76 -7.01
CA THR A 282 6.41 16.98 -7.02
C THR A 282 7.87 16.63 -6.83
N ALA A 283 8.75 17.17 -7.68
CA ALA A 283 10.20 17.05 -7.49
C ALA A 283 10.80 18.40 -7.11
N ALA A 284 11.77 18.41 -6.21
CA ALA A 284 12.48 19.62 -5.81
C ALA A 284 13.95 19.33 -5.47
N LEU A 285 14.82 20.29 -5.73
CA LEU A 285 16.17 20.35 -5.20
C LEU A 285 16.14 20.96 -3.79
N VAL A 286 16.89 20.37 -2.87
CA VAL A 286 16.94 20.73 -1.46
C VAL A 286 18.39 20.92 -1.03
N GLY A 287 18.64 21.82 -0.09
CA GLY A 287 19.94 21.97 0.58
C GLY A 287 20.99 22.76 -0.19
N ILE A 288 20.65 23.42 -1.31
CA ILE A 288 21.59 24.26 -2.07
C ILE A 288 21.17 25.74 -1.99
N PRO A 289 21.74 26.54 -1.06
CA PRO A 289 21.45 27.97 -0.98
C PRO A 289 21.69 28.68 -2.32
N GLY A 290 20.72 29.49 -2.73
CA GLY A 290 20.80 30.22 -4.00
C GLY A 290 20.51 29.40 -5.25
N LEU A 291 20.22 28.09 -5.16
CA LEU A 291 19.73 27.30 -6.30
C LEU A 291 18.41 26.62 -5.93
N THR A 292 17.37 26.92 -6.68
CA THR A 292 16.05 26.30 -6.53
C THR A 292 15.67 25.65 -7.84
N LEU A 293 15.34 24.37 -7.80
CA LEU A 293 14.67 23.67 -8.89
C LEU A 293 13.47 22.96 -8.28
N ASN A 294 12.27 23.23 -8.76
CA ASN A 294 11.08 22.50 -8.32
C ASN A 294 10.07 22.37 -9.45
N GLY A 295 9.22 21.36 -9.38
CA GLY A 295 8.26 21.11 -10.44
C GLY A 295 7.27 20.02 -10.09
N THR A 296 6.15 20.02 -10.80
CA THR A 296 5.15 18.95 -10.72
C THR A 296 5.28 18.04 -11.92
N MET A 297 4.91 16.78 -11.76
CA MET A 297 4.77 15.83 -12.84
C MET A 297 3.42 15.13 -12.74
N ASN A 298 2.82 14.84 -13.88
CA ASN A 298 1.59 14.07 -13.99
C ASN A 298 1.65 13.14 -15.21
N ALA A 299 1.14 11.92 -15.06
CA ALA A 299 0.99 10.98 -16.16
C ALA A 299 -0.42 10.38 -16.13
N ARG A 300 -1.03 10.20 -17.29
CA ARG A 300 -2.37 9.62 -17.40
C ARG A 300 -2.44 8.70 -18.60
N ILE A 301 -2.98 7.50 -18.39
CA ILE A 301 -3.23 6.52 -19.44
C ILE A 301 -4.66 6.01 -19.30
N ASN A 302 -5.43 5.99 -20.39
CA ASN A 302 -6.75 5.35 -20.42
C ASN A 302 -6.84 4.38 -21.59
N ARG A 303 -7.21 3.14 -21.30
CA ARG A 303 -7.55 2.06 -22.23
C ARG A 303 -8.83 1.34 -21.81
N LEU A 304 -9.59 1.87 -20.84
CA LEU A 304 -10.86 1.27 -20.40
C LEU A 304 -11.91 1.24 -21.51
N GLY A 305 -11.87 2.22 -22.42
CA GLY A 305 -12.91 2.39 -23.43
C GLY A 305 -14.24 2.92 -22.86
N ALA A 306 -14.23 3.41 -21.61
CA ALA A 306 -15.36 4.04 -20.94
C ALA A 306 -14.87 5.17 -20.00
N ALA A 307 -15.78 6.06 -19.63
CA ALA A 307 -15.55 7.02 -18.55
C ALA A 307 -15.36 6.28 -17.22
N ILE A 308 -14.55 6.86 -16.34
CA ILE A 308 -14.36 6.35 -14.98
C ILE A 308 -14.23 7.53 -14.02
N ASN A 309 -14.79 7.41 -12.83
CA ASN A 309 -14.55 8.34 -11.73
C ASN A 309 -14.57 7.53 -10.43
N THR A 310 -13.40 7.21 -9.93
CA THR A 310 -13.23 6.36 -8.74
C THR A 310 -12.21 6.97 -7.81
N VAL A 311 -12.52 6.93 -6.53
CA VAL A 311 -11.59 7.27 -5.46
C VAL A 311 -11.18 5.98 -4.77
N ILE A 312 -9.87 5.77 -4.64
CA ILE A 312 -9.27 4.58 -4.04
C ILE A 312 -8.64 5.00 -2.72
N SER A 313 -9.06 4.40 -1.61
CA SER A 313 -8.49 4.70 -0.29
C SER A 313 -7.13 4.03 -0.13
N THR A 314 -6.17 4.76 0.45
CA THR A 314 -4.91 4.21 0.95
C THR A 314 -4.66 4.70 2.38
N PRO A 315 -3.76 4.04 3.15
CA PRO A 315 -3.36 4.55 4.46
C PRO A 315 -2.84 5.99 4.47
N ALA A 316 -2.24 6.47 3.37
CA ALA A 316 -1.71 7.83 3.24
C ALA A 316 -2.71 8.84 2.64
N GLY A 317 -3.95 8.41 2.35
CA GLY A 317 -5.02 9.25 1.79
C GLY A 317 -5.62 8.72 0.48
N PRO A 318 -6.72 9.34 0.02
CA PRO A 318 -7.43 8.90 -1.19
C PRO A 318 -6.68 9.29 -2.48
N VAL A 319 -6.73 8.42 -3.49
CA VAL A 319 -6.23 8.68 -4.85
C VAL A 319 -7.38 8.62 -5.85
N GLN A 320 -7.53 9.64 -6.69
CA GLN A 320 -8.60 9.69 -7.69
C GLN A 320 -8.11 9.19 -9.06
N VAL A 321 -8.87 8.28 -9.66
CA VAL A 321 -8.77 7.88 -11.07
C VAL A 321 -10.02 8.39 -11.78
N LYS A 322 -9.85 9.42 -12.62
CA LYS A 322 -10.94 10.03 -13.38
C LYS A 322 -10.59 10.16 -14.85
N PHE A 323 -11.51 9.80 -15.73
CA PHE A 323 -11.53 10.09 -17.16
C PHE A 323 -12.97 10.36 -17.57
N ASP A 324 -13.21 11.47 -18.28
CA ASP A 324 -14.56 11.93 -18.59
C ASP A 324 -15.26 11.10 -19.68
N ASP A 325 -14.48 10.37 -20.48
CA ASP A 325 -14.97 9.50 -21.54
C ASP A 325 -14.06 8.26 -21.74
N GLY A 326 -14.41 7.45 -22.74
CA GLY A 326 -13.68 6.23 -23.10
C GLY A 326 -12.53 6.43 -24.07
N THR A 327 -12.11 7.67 -24.35
CA THR A 327 -11.03 7.92 -25.31
C THR A 327 -9.71 7.35 -24.81
N ASN A 328 -8.89 6.85 -25.76
CA ASN A 328 -7.55 6.38 -25.42
C ASN A 328 -6.66 7.58 -25.09
N VAL A 329 -6.18 7.64 -23.86
CA VAL A 329 -5.30 8.72 -23.38
C VAL A 329 -3.90 8.17 -23.14
N THR A 330 -2.87 8.89 -23.59
CA THR A 330 -1.47 8.66 -23.17
C THR A 330 -0.80 10.01 -23.04
N GLN A 331 -0.79 10.54 -21.83
CA GLN A 331 -0.35 11.90 -21.54
C GLN A 331 0.69 11.89 -20.43
N PHE A 332 1.69 12.76 -20.57
CA PHE A 332 2.66 13.09 -19.54
C PHE A 332 2.87 14.60 -19.54
N GLY A 333 2.97 15.23 -18.39
CA GLY A 333 3.14 16.67 -18.32
C GLY A 333 3.55 17.12 -16.94
N GLY A 334 3.62 18.43 -16.78
CA GLY A 334 4.04 19.01 -15.53
C GLY A 334 4.39 20.48 -15.63
N SER A 335 5.05 20.95 -14.60
CA SER A 335 5.62 22.29 -14.53
C SER A 335 7.02 22.24 -13.93
N ALA A 336 7.85 23.22 -14.26
CA ALA A 336 9.15 23.38 -13.65
C ALA A 336 9.44 24.86 -13.40
N ARG A 337 10.18 25.11 -12.33
CA ARG A 337 10.77 26.38 -11.96
C ARG A 337 12.23 26.15 -11.59
N LEU A 338 13.13 26.90 -12.20
CA LEU A 338 14.54 27.00 -11.87
C LEU A 338 14.84 28.44 -11.46
N ALA A 339 15.55 28.64 -10.36
CA ALA A 339 16.04 29.95 -9.94
C ALA A 339 17.47 29.85 -9.41
N ILE A 340 18.33 30.81 -9.77
CA ILE A 340 19.74 30.87 -9.36
C ILE A 340 20.02 32.26 -8.80
N GLY A 341 20.12 32.40 -7.48
CA GLY A 341 20.67 33.59 -6.80
C GLY A 341 20.05 34.93 -7.17
N GLY A 342 18.80 34.96 -7.63
CA GLY A 342 18.17 36.17 -8.19
C GLY A 342 18.76 36.62 -9.54
N PHE A 343 19.66 35.83 -10.12
CA PHE A 343 20.33 36.04 -11.39
C PHE A 343 19.58 35.40 -12.56
N VAL A 344 19.18 34.14 -12.42
CA VAL A 344 18.37 33.40 -13.39
C VAL A 344 17.04 33.01 -12.78
N GLU A 345 15.97 33.13 -13.54
CA GLU A 345 14.68 32.51 -13.25
C GLU A 345 14.11 31.93 -14.54
N LEU A 346 13.66 30.67 -14.52
CA LEU A 346 13.03 29.99 -15.64
C LEU A 346 11.81 29.25 -15.12
N THR A 347 10.64 29.53 -15.68
CA THR A 347 9.39 28.82 -15.37
C THR A 347 8.76 28.32 -16.66
N GLY A 348 7.91 27.30 -16.54
CA GLY A 348 7.08 26.86 -17.65
C GLY A 348 6.30 25.60 -17.31
N SER A 349 5.27 25.33 -18.10
CA SER A 349 4.56 24.05 -18.10
C SER A 349 4.81 23.33 -19.41
N PHE A 350 4.75 22.00 -19.36
CA PHE A 350 4.88 21.17 -20.54
C PHE A 350 3.88 20.02 -20.52
N GLY A 351 3.54 19.55 -21.70
CA GLY A 351 2.65 18.41 -21.93
C GLY A 351 3.11 17.63 -23.14
N ILE A 352 2.98 16.32 -23.06
CA ILE A 352 3.31 15.36 -24.09
C ILE A 352 2.11 14.42 -24.23
N GLU A 353 1.61 14.24 -25.44
CA GLU A 353 0.49 13.36 -25.73
C GLU A 353 0.79 12.47 -26.93
N LYS A 354 0.56 11.16 -26.79
CA LYS A 354 0.65 10.20 -27.90
C LYS A 354 -0.74 9.93 -28.49
N GLN A 355 -0.88 10.17 -29.78
CA GLN A 355 -2.07 9.88 -30.59
C GLN A 355 -1.70 8.97 -31.77
N GLY A 356 -1.94 7.67 -31.63
CA GLY A 356 -1.48 6.68 -32.60
C GLY A 356 0.05 6.72 -32.74
N GLU A 357 0.54 6.96 -33.97
CA GLU A 357 1.97 7.14 -34.30
C GLU A 357 2.47 8.59 -34.18
N THR A 358 1.63 9.50 -33.66
CA THR A 358 1.96 10.91 -33.49
C THR A 358 2.27 11.21 -32.03
N LEU A 359 3.33 11.97 -31.79
CA LEU A 359 3.66 12.56 -30.49
C LEU A 359 3.48 14.08 -30.57
N LEU A 360 2.60 14.61 -29.74
CA LEU A 360 2.37 16.05 -29.58
C LEU A 360 3.11 16.50 -28.33
N VAL A 361 3.88 17.58 -28.44
CA VAL A 361 4.61 18.20 -27.33
C VAL A 361 4.23 19.68 -27.30
N GLY A 362 3.72 20.13 -26.16
CA GLY A 362 3.42 21.52 -25.86
C GLY A 362 4.29 22.01 -24.71
N VAL A 363 4.85 23.20 -24.85
CA VAL A 363 5.44 23.95 -23.73
C VAL A 363 4.78 25.32 -23.74
N ALA A 364 4.31 25.77 -22.58
CA ALA A 364 3.52 26.99 -22.47
C ALA A 364 3.92 27.82 -21.25
N GLY A 365 3.65 29.12 -21.34
CA GLY A 365 3.87 30.05 -20.25
C GLY A 365 5.33 30.11 -19.80
N VAL A 366 6.27 29.92 -20.74
CA VAL A 366 7.69 30.01 -20.42
C VAL A 366 8.03 31.46 -20.13
N GLU A 367 8.52 31.71 -18.93
CA GLU A 367 9.19 32.95 -18.58
C GLU A 367 10.66 32.65 -18.28
N ALA A 368 11.56 33.45 -18.83
CA ALA A 368 12.97 33.38 -18.49
C ALA A 368 13.46 34.78 -18.12
N PHE A 369 14.25 34.89 -17.06
CA PHE A 369 14.89 36.12 -16.64
C PHE A 369 16.38 35.89 -16.47
N LEU A 370 17.16 36.87 -16.92
CA LEU A 370 18.61 36.95 -16.71
C LEU A 370 18.96 38.38 -16.29
N GLY A 371 19.42 38.57 -15.05
CA GLY A 371 19.66 39.92 -14.51
C GLY A 371 20.02 39.96 -13.05
N VAL A 372 19.66 41.02 -12.34
CA VAL A 372 19.83 41.15 -10.88
C VAL A 372 18.48 41.37 -10.21
N ASN A 373 18.34 40.91 -8.97
CA ASN A 373 17.09 40.98 -8.19
C ASN A 373 15.87 40.33 -8.90
N GLY A 374 16.11 39.26 -9.67
CA GLY A 374 15.07 38.47 -10.33
C GLY A 374 13.99 38.00 -9.36
N GLY A 375 12.74 37.99 -9.82
CA GLY A 375 11.57 37.66 -8.99
C GLY A 375 11.12 38.78 -8.03
N THR A 376 11.73 39.96 -8.07
CA THR A 376 11.37 41.12 -7.23
C THR A 376 10.89 42.32 -8.06
N SER A 377 10.28 43.32 -7.41
CA SER A 377 9.92 44.58 -8.05
C SER A 377 11.13 45.45 -8.45
N SER A 378 12.32 45.14 -7.95
CA SER A 378 13.58 45.82 -8.28
C SER A 378 14.42 45.04 -9.28
N ALA A 379 13.81 44.09 -10.00
CA ALA A 379 14.49 43.29 -11.02
C ALA A 379 15.02 44.18 -12.17
N ILE A 380 16.29 43.98 -12.53
CA ILE A 380 16.93 44.65 -13.66
C ILE A 380 17.54 43.58 -14.55
N GLY A 381 17.11 43.46 -15.81
CA GLY A 381 17.65 42.42 -16.68
C GLY A 381 16.91 42.20 -17.99
N LEU A 382 17.25 41.11 -18.66
CA LEU A 382 16.59 40.59 -19.84
C LEU A 382 15.50 39.62 -19.42
N LYS A 383 14.28 39.83 -19.91
CA LYS A 383 13.13 38.94 -19.69
C LYS A 383 12.61 38.39 -21.03
N VAL A 384 12.38 37.10 -21.06
CA VAL A 384 11.52 36.43 -22.02
C VAL A 384 10.17 36.16 -21.35
N SER A 385 9.08 36.52 -22.01
CA SER A 385 7.71 36.25 -21.57
C SER A 385 6.90 35.60 -22.69
N ASN A 386 5.78 34.98 -22.32
CA ASN A 386 4.86 34.34 -23.28
C ASN A 386 5.56 33.31 -24.18
N GLY A 387 6.59 32.65 -23.65
CA GLY A 387 7.32 31.62 -24.38
C GLY A 387 6.45 30.39 -24.57
N ASN A 388 6.26 29.96 -25.81
CA ASN A 388 5.48 28.79 -26.17
C ASN A 388 6.21 27.96 -27.22
N LEU A 389 6.07 26.63 -27.15
CA LEU A 389 6.50 25.66 -28.14
C LEU A 389 5.33 24.71 -28.44
N GLY A 390 5.03 24.52 -29.72
CA GLY A 390 4.29 23.36 -30.21
C GLY A 390 5.20 22.51 -31.08
N LEU A 391 5.26 21.22 -30.83
CA LEU A 391 6.06 20.26 -31.58
C LEU A 391 5.22 19.02 -31.86
N VAL A 392 5.18 18.59 -33.11
CA VAL A 392 4.54 17.36 -33.57
C VAL A 392 5.62 16.47 -34.14
N LEU A 393 5.75 15.25 -33.64
CA LEU A 393 6.58 14.20 -34.22
C LEU A 393 5.68 13.10 -34.78
N LYS A 394 5.96 12.64 -36.00
CA LYS A 394 5.21 11.58 -36.67
C LYS A 394 6.12 10.83 -37.62
N ASN A 395 6.23 9.51 -37.48
CA ASN A 395 7.01 8.64 -38.37
C ASN A 395 8.45 9.15 -38.60
N GLY A 396 9.14 9.54 -37.53
CA GLY A 396 10.51 10.08 -37.61
C GLY A 396 10.65 11.49 -38.21
N SER A 397 9.55 12.11 -38.64
CA SER A 397 9.50 13.51 -39.07
C SER A 397 8.99 14.41 -37.95
N TYR A 398 9.32 15.71 -37.99
CA TYR A 398 8.79 16.69 -37.04
C TYR A 398 8.27 17.96 -37.72
N ALA A 399 7.35 18.65 -37.05
CA ALA A 399 6.99 20.05 -37.28
C ALA A 399 6.99 20.79 -35.95
N LEU A 400 7.62 21.96 -35.88
CA LEU A 400 7.70 22.76 -34.66
C LEU A 400 7.33 24.22 -34.92
N LYS A 401 6.74 24.87 -33.93
CA LYS A 401 6.52 26.31 -33.86
C LYS A 401 6.87 26.81 -32.47
N THR A 402 7.67 27.87 -32.38
CA THR A 402 7.97 28.56 -31.13
C THR A 402 7.57 30.03 -31.21
N SER A 403 7.15 30.60 -30.08
CA SER A 403 6.94 32.04 -29.92
C SER A 403 7.45 32.53 -28.57
N GLY A 404 7.75 33.82 -28.45
CA GLY A 404 8.01 34.49 -27.18
C GLY A 404 8.37 35.96 -27.36
N ASP A 405 8.16 36.76 -26.34
CA ASP A 405 8.50 38.18 -26.32
C ASP A 405 9.77 38.40 -25.50
N VAL A 406 10.68 39.21 -26.01
CA VAL A 406 11.93 39.56 -25.33
C VAL A 406 11.91 41.05 -25.02
N GLY A 407 12.28 41.41 -23.79
CA GLY A 407 12.42 42.80 -23.39
C GLY A 407 13.32 43.04 -22.18
N LEU A 408 13.57 44.32 -21.90
CA LEU A 408 14.30 44.76 -20.71
C LEU A 408 13.32 45.04 -19.56
N VAL A 409 13.74 44.72 -18.34
CA VAL A 409 13.03 45.05 -17.09
C VAL A 409 13.92 45.95 -16.25
N GLY A 410 13.33 46.93 -15.56
CA GLY A 410 14.01 47.78 -14.56
C GLY A 410 14.98 48.83 -15.12
N LEU A 411 15.11 48.98 -16.44
CA LEU A 411 15.98 49.97 -17.09
C LEU A 411 15.16 51.14 -17.66
N THR A 412 14.92 52.17 -16.85
CA THR A 412 14.24 53.38 -17.30
C THR A 412 15.08 54.09 -18.37
N GLY A 413 14.47 54.39 -19.53
CA GLY A 413 15.14 55.09 -20.64
C GLY A 413 15.80 54.19 -21.68
N LEU A 414 15.78 52.86 -21.49
CA LEU A 414 16.25 51.88 -22.48
C LEU A 414 15.13 50.90 -22.84
N SER A 415 14.89 50.70 -24.14
CA SER A 415 13.91 49.72 -24.62
C SER A 415 14.54 48.80 -25.67
N ILE A 416 14.45 47.50 -25.43
CA ILE A 416 14.56 46.47 -26.47
C ILE A 416 13.22 45.74 -26.44
N SER A 417 12.60 45.58 -27.60
CA SER A 417 11.45 44.71 -27.79
C SER A 417 11.69 43.85 -29.01
N GLY A 418 11.37 42.57 -28.91
CA GLY A 418 11.50 41.63 -30.01
C GLY A 418 10.54 40.47 -29.83
N VAL A 419 9.94 40.02 -30.92
CA VAL A 419 9.13 38.80 -30.96
C VAL A 419 10.00 37.71 -31.57
N LEU A 420 10.26 36.64 -30.82
CA LEU A 420 10.86 35.42 -31.35
C LEU A 420 9.75 34.59 -31.97
N GLN A 421 9.80 34.33 -33.27
CA GLN A 421 8.97 33.32 -33.93
C GLN A 421 9.83 32.44 -34.82
N ARG A 422 9.67 31.12 -34.72
CA ARG A 422 10.30 30.17 -35.64
C ARG A 422 9.35 29.03 -35.92
N ALA A 423 9.27 28.64 -37.18
CA ALA A 423 8.67 27.38 -37.61
C ALA A 423 9.72 26.54 -38.34
N GLY A 424 9.64 25.22 -38.22
CA GLY A 424 10.52 24.30 -38.92
C GLY A 424 9.88 22.92 -39.08
N GLN A 425 10.15 22.25 -40.20
CA GLN A 425 9.66 20.92 -40.50
C GLN A 425 10.76 20.07 -41.14
N SER A 426 10.83 18.78 -40.83
CA SER A 426 11.62 17.81 -41.59
C SER A 426 10.71 16.95 -42.46
N THR A 427 11.02 16.77 -43.73
CA THR A 427 10.43 15.72 -44.56
C THR A 427 11.31 14.48 -44.50
N GLY A 428 10.80 13.36 -44.00
CA GLY A 428 11.55 12.10 -43.93
C GLY A 428 12.04 11.66 -45.30
N ASN A 429 13.32 11.89 -45.61
CA ASN A 429 13.96 11.26 -46.75
C ASN A 429 14.29 9.82 -46.36
N GLY A 430 13.58 8.86 -46.98
CA GLY A 430 14.05 7.49 -47.04
C GLY A 430 15.43 7.46 -47.68
N ARG A 431 16.42 6.94 -46.94
CA ARG A 431 17.66 6.44 -47.53
C ARG A 431 17.40 4.99 -47.93
N GLN A 432 17.58 4.68 -49.21
CA GLN A 432 18.27 3.46 -49.60
C GLN A 432 19.68 3.87 -50.01
#